data_AF-A0A1A8PYY6-F1
#
_entry.id   AF-A0A1A8PYY6-F1
#
_cell.length_a   1.000
_cell.length_b   1.000
_cell.length_c   1.000
_cell.angle_alpha   90.00
_cell.angle_beta   90.00
_cell.angle_gamma   90.00
#
_symmetry.space_group_name_H-M   'P 1'
#
loop_
_entity.id
_entity.type
_entity.pdbx_description
1 polymer ?
#
loop_
_entity_poly.entity_id
_entity_poly.type
_entity_poly.pdbx_seq_one_letter_code
_entity_poly.pdbx_strand_id
1 'polypeptide(L)'
;QPFPLSVSWSRRAACAQDSVCVPEAQVVMQITVKDFITLINNYIQEVRHGRPDCGPTLASWVQQLQNHHPSKIFSLAVIELEEYFRAQKCCEQKKMREAVMGTGGRTQKERKKPKNGDVQELAKLSRVDVEEAVVHLQLHNGVSVHFFSTWREFSDYITMTTKALAEAPFKREREQTSFSFCLESEWAGGQRVNKAGEGLLQVWKRQIQQLHRVSSEVAAAVVAAYPSPLLLQKTYSECRTESEKVSLLSDLLIRRGEGITSTTQRAGPELSKRLYLLMHSCDPEVILDSCL
;
A
#
# COMPACT_ATOMS: atom_id res chain seq x y z
N GLN A 1 24.02 5.98 -17.97
CA GLN A 1 22.70 5.39 -17.64
C GLN A 1 21.96 5.13 -18.95
N PRO A 2 21.22 4.01 -19.06
CA PRO A 2 20.51 3.66 -20.30
C PRO A 2 19.29 4.55 -20.59
N PHE A 3 18.74 5.25 -19.59
CA PHE A 3 17.58 6.12 -19.76
C PHE A 3 17.86 7.54 -19.24
N PRO A 4 17.47 8.59 -19.98
CA PRO A 4 17.57 9.96 -19.50
C PRO A 4 16.67 10.15 -18.28
N LEU A 5 17.11 10.97 -17.32
CA LEU A 5 16.33 11.36 -16.12
C LEU A 5 15.75 10.16 -15.34
N SER A 6 16.53 9.08 -15.21
CA SER A 6 16.08 7.86 -14.54
C SER A 6 16.91 7.50 -13.31
N VAL A 7 16.31 6.69 -12.43
CA VAL A 7 16.96 6.03 -11.32
C VAL A 7 16.77 4.53 -11.49
N SER A 8 17.87 3.78 -11.39
CA SER A 8 17.91 2.31 -11.52
C SER A 8 18.81 1.73 -10.43
N TRP A 9 18.54 0.49 -10.02
CA TRP A 9 19.28 -0.18 -8.96
C TRP A 9 20.05 -1.39 -9.46
N SER A 10 21.09 -1.77 -8.73
CA SER A 10 21.86 -2.99 -8.96
C SER A 10 22.37 -3.54 -7.64
N ARG A 11 22.46 -4.86 -7.54
CA ARG A 11 22.92 -5.58 -6.37
C ARG A 11 24.24 -6.28 -6.65
N ARG A 12 25.17 -6.22 -5.70
CA ARG A 12 26.42 -6.98 -5.79
C ARG A 12 26.14 -8.46 -5.54
N ALA A 13 26.61 -9.33 -6.44
CA ALA A 13 26.57 -10.77 -6.20
C ALA A 13 27.65 -11.16 -5.15
N ALA A 14 27.31 -12.05 -4.22
CA ALA A 14 28.17 -12.41 -3.09
C ALA A 14 29.42 -13.24 -3.47
N CYS A 15 29.48 -13.80 -4.69
CA CYS A 15 30.41 -14.89 -5.02
C CYS A 15 31.49 -14.55 -6.06
N ALA A 16 31.66 -13.30 -6.48
CA ALA A 16 32.65 -12.94 -7.50
C ALA A 16 33.75 -12.04 -6.93
N GLN A 17 35.02 -12.46 -7.11
CA GLN A 17 36.22 -11.67 -6.81
C GLN A 17 36.31 -10.41 -7.70
N ASP A 18 35.60 -10.41 -8.83
CA ASP A 18 35.26 -9.21 -9.60
C ASP A 18 33.84 -8.76 -9.24
N SER A 19 33.65 -7.47 -8.97
CA SER A 19 32.39 -6.88 -8.53
C SER A 19 31.30 -6.90 -9.61
N VAL A 20 30.74 -8.08 -9.92
CA VAL A 20 29.61 -8.22 -10.85
C VAL A 20 28.34 -7.74 -10.14
N CYS A 21 27.80 -6.62 -10.64
CA CYS A 21 26.53 -6.07 -10.20
C CYS A 21 25.39 -6.63 -11.07
N VAL A 22 24.42 -7.29 -10.44
CA VAL A 22 23.19 -7.74 -11.07
C VAL A 22 22.19 -6.58 -11.08
N PRO A 23 21.70 -6.12 -12.23
CA PRO A 23 20.76 -5.01 -12.30
C PRO A 23 19.35 -5.44 -11.83
N GLU A 24 18.71 -4.61 -11.02
CA GLU A 24 17.30 -4.79 -10.64
C GLU A 24 16.38 -4.45 -11.83
N ALA A 25 15.16 -4.99 -11.81
CA ALA A 25 14.18 -4.76 -12.89
C ALA A 25 13.56 -3.36 -12.83
N GLN A 26 13.42 -2.80 -11.63
CA GLN A 26 12.71 -1.54 -11.39
C GLN A 26 13.50 -0.34 -11.88
N VAL A 27 12.81 0.57 -12.57
CA VAL A 27 13.34 1.84 -13.07
C VAL A 27 12.31 2.93 -12.80
N VAL A 28 12.72 3.98 -12.09
CA VAL A 28 11.89 5.18 -11.89
C VAL A 28 12.38 6.24 -12.86
N MET A 29 11.50 6.73 -13.73
CA MET A 29 11.83 7.78 -14.71
C MET A 29 11.11 9.08 -14.35
N GLN A 30 11.88 10.15 -14.21
CA GLN A 30 11.33 11.48 -14.09
C GLN A 30 10.97 12.00 -15.48
N ILE A 31 9.72 12.45 -15.64
CA ILE A 31 9.26 13.13 -16.84
C ILE A 31 8.99 14.59 -16.49
N THR A 32 9.44 15.51 -17.36
CA THR A 32 9.19 16.93 -17.15
C THR A 32 7.70 17.24 -17.29
N VAL A 33 7.21 18.25 -16.56
CA VAL A 33 5.81 18.68 -16.69
C VAL A 33 5.50 19.07 -18.14
N LYS A 34 6.46 19.69 -18.84
CA LYS A 34 6.29 20.09 -20.25
C LYS A 34 6.04 18.89 -21.17
N ASP A 35 6.89 17.87 -21.08
CA ASP A 35 6.77 16.67 -21.91
C ASP A 35 5.51 15.89 -21.54
N PHE A 36 5.23 15.76 -20.24
CA PHE A 36 4.04 15.08 -19.74
C PHE A 36 2.74 15.71 -20.26
N ILE A 37 2.61 17.03 -20.17
CA ILE A 37 1.44 17.77 -20.70
C ILE A 37 1.33 17.62 -22.21
N THR A 38 2.46 17.61 -22.93
CA THR A 38 2.46 17.43 -24.40
C THR A 38 1.96 16.04 -24.79
N LEU A 39 2.46 14.98 -24.14
CA LEU A 39 2.04 13.59 -24.39
C LEU A 39 0.57 13.36 -24.07
N ILE A 40 0.04 13.99 -23.01
CA ILE A 40 -1.39 13.91 -22.67
C ILE A 40 -2.23 14.70 -23.67
N ASN A 41 -1.79 15.89 -24.07
CA ASN A 41 -2.49 16.65 -25.10
C ASN A 41 -2.62 15.85 -26.40
N ASN A 42 -1.57 15.14 -26.81
CA ASN A 42 -1.61 14.25 -27.98
C ASN A 42 -2.64 13.13 -27.81
N TYR A 43 -2.70 12.50 -26.63
CA TYR A 43 -3.73 11.50 -26.32
C TYR A 43 -5.15 12.06 -26.47
N ILE A 44 -5.41 13.25 -25.94
CA ILE A 44 -6.73 13.88 -26.05
C ILE A 44 -7.07 14.21 -27.51
N GLN A 45 -6.09 14.70 -28.29
CA GLN A 45 -6.29 14.98 -29.71
C GLN A 45 -6.58 13.72 -30.52
N GLU A 46 -5.92 12.61 -30.18
CA GLU A 46 -6.17 11.31 -30.80
C GLU A 46 -7.56 10.77 -30.45
N VAL A 47 -7.88 10.68 -29.15
CA VAL A 47 -9.12 10.05 -28.67
C VAL A 47 -10.36 10.91 -28.92
N ARG A 48 -10.30 12.23 -28.67
CA ARG A 48 -11.48 13.11 -28.75
C ARG A 48 -11.64 13.77 -30.11
N HIS A 49 -10.55 14.01 -30.84
CA HIS A 49 -10.58 14.76 -32.09
C HIS A 49 -10.22 13.91 -33.32
N GLY A 50 -9.90 12.62 -33.14
CA GLY A 50 -9.63 11.70 -34.23
C GLY A 50 -8.47 12.16 -35.13
N ARG A 51 -7.48 12.88 -34.56
CA ARG A 51 -6.28 13.33 -35.27
C ARG A 51 -5.11 12.39 -34.97
N PRO A 52 -4.78 11.44 -35.87
CA PRO A 52 -3.74 10.45 -35.62
C PRO A 52 -2.30 10.99 -35.76
N ASP A 53 -2.09 12.20 -36.28
CA ASP A 53 -0.75 12.74 -36.61
C ASP A 53 -0.14 13.66 -35.53
N CYS A 54 -0.63 13.64 -34.28
CA CYS A 54 -0.20 14.58 -33.25
C CYS A 54 1.11 14.21 -32.52
N GLY A 55 1.81 13.15 -32.93
CA GLY A 55 3.02 12.66 -32.27
C GLY A 55 2.71 11.62 -31.18
N PRO A 56 3.73 11.16 -30.40
CA PRO A 56 3.52 10.08 -29.44
C PRO A 56 2.58 10.51 -28.30
N THR A 57 1.76 9.56 -27.85
CA THR A 57 0.99 9.68 -26.61
C THR A 57 1.78 9.13 -25.44
N LEU A 58 1.31 9.36 -24.22
CA LEU A 58 1.93 8.81 -23.01
C LEU A 58 2.02 7.28 -23.08
N ALA A 59 0.94 6.62 -23.53
CA ALA A 59 0.88 5.18 -23.67
C ALA A 59 1.81 4.65 -24.78
N SER A 60 1.79 5.26 -25.98
CA SER A 60 2.65 4.82 -27.08
C SER A 60 4.14 5.03 -26.78
N TRP A 61 4.47 6.13 -26.09
CA TRP A 61 5.83 6.41 -25.66
C TRP A 61 6.34 5.38 -24.64
N VAL A 62 5.55 5.07 -23.62
CA VAL A 62 5.89 4.03 -22.63
C VAL A 62 5.96 2.65 -23.29
N GLN A 63 5.04 2.34 -24.20
CA GLN A 63 5.04 1.06 -24.93
C GLN A 63 6.32 0.87 -25.74
N GLN A 64 6.80 1.93 -26.42
CA GLN A 64 8.07 1.89 -27.10
C GLN A 64 9.21 1.58 -26.12
N LEU A 65 9.25 2.21 -24.94
CA LEU A 65 10.27 1.92 -23.94
C LEU A 65 10.21 0.47 -23.42
N GLN A 66 9.01 -0.05 -23.16
CA GLN A 66 8.80 -1.44 -22.74
C GLN A 66 9.27 -2.43 -23.82
N ASN A 67 9.00 -2.16 -25.10
CA ASN A 67 9.42 -3.00 -26.22
C ASN A 67 10.96 -3.05 -26.35
N HIS A 68 11.65 -1.94 -26.11
CA HIS A 68 13.12 -1.90 -26.15
C HIS A 68 13.75 -2.55 -24.90
N HIS A 69 13.04 -2.61 -23.79
CA HIS A 69 13.54 -3.10 -22.51
C HIS A 69 12.53 -4.00 -21.77
N PRO A 70 12.25 -5.21 -22.30
CA PRO A 70 11.20 -6.09 -21.76
C PRO A 70 11.51 -6.64 -20.36
N SER A 71 12.78 -6.61 -19.94
CA SER A 71 13.19 -7.05 -18.60
C SER A 71 13.08 -5.96 -17.53
N LYS A 72 12.63 -4.76 -17.88
CA LYS A 72 12.53 -3.61 -16.97
C LYS A 72 11.08 -3.28 -16.65
N ILE A 73 10.86 -2.92 -15.39
CA ILE A 73 9.58 -2.46 -14.85
C ILE A 73 9.70 -0.96 -14.63
N PHE A 74 8.96 -0.19 -15.43
CA PHE A 74 9.00 1.26 -15.41
C PHE A 74 7.93 1.84 -14.49
N SER A 75 8.30 2.90 -13.76
CA SER A 75 7.37 3.80 -13.08
C SER A 75 7.73 5.23 -13.43
N LEU A 76 6.73 6.09 -13.63
CA LEU A 76 6.93 7.50 -13.97
C LEU A 76 6.79 8.39 -12.74
N ALA A 77 7.59 9.45 -12.68
CA ALA A 77 7.53 10.48 -11.66
C ALA A 77 7.35 11.86 -12.31
N VAL A 78 6.28 12.56 -11.94
CA VAL A 78 6.03 13.95 -12.34
C VAL A 78 6.15 14.81 -11.10
N ILE A 79 7.00 15.84 -11.17
CA ILE A 79 7.30 16.72 -10.04
C ILE A 79 6.72 18.10 -10.35
N GLU A 80 6.10 18.75 -9.37
CA GLU A 80 5.60 20.13 -9.44
C GLU A 80 4.47 20.36 -10.48
N LEU A 81 3.68 19.33 -10.82
CA LEU A 81 2.53 19.46 -11.74
C LEU A 81 1.50 20.51 -11.28
N GLU A 82 1.38 20.70 -9.97
CA GLU A 82 0.50 21.70 -9.37
C GLU A 82 0.86 23.14 -9.76
N GLU A 83 2.13 23.42 -10.04
CA GLU A 83 2.56 24.74 -10.49
C GLU A 83 2.02 25.08 -11.88
N TYR A 84 1.93 24.08 -12.77
CA TYR A 84 1.29 24.23 -14.07
C TYR A 84 -0.19 24.60 -13.93
N PHE A 85 -0.96 23.87 -13.14
CA PHE A 85 -2.39 24.18 -12.94
C PHE A 85 -2.60 25.55 -12.25
N ARG A 86 -1.71 25.92 -11.33
CA ARG A 86 -1.74 27.24 -10.68
C ARG A 86 -1.46 28.36 -11.69
N ALA A 87 -0.47 28.19 -12.55
CA ALA A 87 -0.13 29.14 -13.60
C ALA A 87 -1.25 29.28 -14.64
N GLN A 88 -1.88 28.17 -15.03
CA GLN A 88 -3.04 28.14 -15.93
C GLN A 88 -4.20 28.95 -15.33
N LYS A 89 -4.60 28.67 -14.08
CA LYS A 89 -5.68 29.41 -13.39
C LYS A 89 -5.37 30.90 -13.27
N CYS A 90 -4.13 31.25 -12.93
CA CYS A 90 -3.69 32.65 -12.83
C CYS A 90 -3.82 33.37 -14.18
N CYS A 91 -3.40 32.71 -15.27
CA CYS A 91 -3.52 33.25 -16.63
C CYS A 91 -4.99 33.45 -17.04
N GLU A 92 -5.87 32.49 -16.71
CA GLU A 92 -7.30 32.57 -16.98
C GLU A 92 -7.97 33.71 -16.21
N GLN A 93 -7.65 33.84 -14.92
CA GLN A 93 -8.18 34.92 -14.09
C GLN A 93 -7.71 36.29 -14.61
N LYS A 94 -6.46 36.40 -15.10
CA LYS A 94 -5.95 37.62 -15.72
C LYS A 94 -6.72 37.96 -17.00
N LYS A 95 -6.91 36.99 -17.91
CA LYS A 95 -7.69 37.18 -19.15
C LYS A 95 -9.13 37.56 -18.87
N MET A 96 -9.76 36.94 -17.87
CA MET A 96 -11.13 37.28 -17.45
C MET A 96 -11.23 38.71 -16.91
N ARG A 97 -10.26 39.14 -16.07
CA ARG A 97 -10.21 40.53 -15.57
C ARG A 97 -10.02 41.53 -16.70
N GLU A 98 -9.13 41.25 -17.65
CA GLU A 98 -8.89 42.10 -18.82
C GLU A 98 -10.14 42.21 -19.72
N ALA A 99 -10.92 41.13 -19.87
CA ALA A 99 -12.17 41.13 -20.63
C ALA A 99 -13.29 41.92 -19.94
N VAL A 100 -13.41 41.82 -18.61
CA VAL A 100 -14.46 42.52 -17.83
C VAL A 100 -14.14 44.00 -17.61
N MET A 101 -12.86 44.36 -17.45
CA MET A 101 -12.43 45.75 -17.27
C MET A 101 -12.45 46.59 -18.55
N GLY A 102 -12.82 46.01 -19.70
CA GLY A 102 -13.11 46.73 -20.93
C GLY A 102 -12.09 47.81 -21.25
N THR A 103 -10.87 47.45 -21.64
CA THR A 103 -9.91 48.42 -22.19
C THR A 103 -10.36 48.87 -23.58
N GLY A 104 -11.38 49.73 -23.62
CA GLY A 104 -11.62 50.63 -24.72
C GLY A 104 -10.45 51.61 -24.83
N GLY A 105 -9.64 51.42 -25.86
CA GLY A 105 -8.75 52.42 -26.46
C GLY A 105 -7.86 53.25 -25.52
N ARG A 106 -6.59 52.85 -25.37
CA ARG A 106 -5.47 53.81 -25.39
C ARG A 106 -4.15 53.13 -25.75
N THR A 107 -3.70 53.51 -26.93
CA THR A 107 -2.38 53.43 -27.59
C THR A 107 -1.17 52.90 -26.79
N GLN A 108 -0.48 51.96 -27.44
CA GLN A 108 0.94 51.57 -27.35
C GLN A 108 1.78 52.08 -26.16
N LYS A 109 2.18 51.12 -25.32
CA LYS A 109 3.59 50.95 -24.94
C LYS A 109 3.84 49.45 -24.81
N GLU A 110 4.77 48.93 -25.62
CA GLU A 110 5.31 47.58 -25.53
C GLU A 110 5.83 47.33 -24.10
N ARG A 111 4.96 46.80 -23.24
CA ARG A 111 5.37 46.26 -21.96
C ARG A 111 6.00 44.91 -22.25
N LYS A 112 7.34 44.87 -22.18
CA LYS A 112 8.17 43.66 -22.22
C LYS A 112 7.42 42.51 -21.53
N LYS A 113 7.08 41.47 -22.32
CA LYS A 113 6.61 40.18 -21.79
C LYS A 113 7.59 39.75 -20.69
N PRO A 114 7.14 39.46 -19.45
CA PRO A 114 8.02 38.85 -18.47
C PRO A 114 8.45 37.48 -18.99
N LYS A 115 9.70 37.10 -18.69
CA LYS A 115 10.40 35.88 -19.12
C LYS A 115 9.80 34.55 -18.61
N ASN A 116 8.48 34.46 -18.38
CA ASN A 116 7.78 33.19 -18.11
C ASN A 116 7.16 32.63 -19.40
N GLY A 117 7.99 32.51 -20.45
CA GLY A 117 7.54 32.09 -21.78
C GLY A 117 7.07 30.65 -21.86
N ASP A 118 7.62 29.75 -21.05
CA ASP A 118 7.43 28.30 -21.25
C ASP A 118 6.04 27.79 -20.84
N VAL A 119 5.44 28.37 -19.79
CA VAL A 119 4.11 27.90 -19.30
C VAL A 119 2.96 28.51 -20.12
N GLN A 120 3.21 29.60 -20.85
CA GLN A 120 2.18 30.30 -21.61
C GLN A 120 1.89 29.65 -22.98
N GLU A 121 2.78 28.76 -23.45
CA GLU A 121 2.63 27.98 -24.69
C GLU A 121 2.14 26.54 -24.48
N LEU A 122 2.08 26.07 -23.23
CA LEU A 122 1.59 24.72 -22.95
C LEU A 122 0.09 24.59 -23.22
N ALA A 123 -0.31 23.45 -23.79
CA ALA A 123 -1.71 23.10 -24.00
C ALA A 123 -2.49 23.20 -22.67
N LYS A 124 -3.73 23.69 -22.72
CA LYS A 124 -4.60 23.77 -21.55
C LYS A 124 -5.26 22.44 -21.29
N LEU A 125 -4.92 21.80 -20.18
CA LEU A 125 -5.50 20.54 -19.76
C LEU A 125 -6.32 20.73 -18.49
N SER A 126 -7.37 19.93 -18.33
CA SER A 126 -8.05 19.77 -17.04
C SER A 126 -7.41 18.65 -16.24
N ARG A 127 -7.69 18.60 -14.93
CA ARG A 127 -7.26 17.47 -14.07
C ARG A 127 -7.86 16.15 -14.54
N VAL A 128 -9.11 16.19 -14.98
CA VAL A 128 -9.82 15.01 -15.51
C VAL A 128 -9.09 14.45 -16.72
N ASP A 129 -8.60 15.32 -17.61
CA ASP A 129 -7.84 14.87 -18.78
C ASP A 129 -6.52 14.17 -18.40
N VAL A 130 -5.85 14.67 -17.36
CA VAL A 130 -4.64 14.03 -16.83
C VAL A 130 -4.96 12.68 -16.20
N GLU A 131 -5.99 12.61 -15.37
CA GLU A 131 -6.44 11.37 -14.72
C GLU A 131 -6.85 10.32 -15.76
N GLU A 132 -7.61 10.71 -16.78
CA GLU A 132 -8.04 9.82 -17.87
C GLU A 132 -6.83 9.20 -18.59
N ALA A 133 -5.84 10.02 -18.96
CA ALA A 133 -4.63 9.55 -19.65
C ALA A 133 -3.77 8.64 -18.77
N VAL A 134 -3.67 8.92 -17.47
CA VAL A 134 -2.92 8.09 -16.50
C VAL A 134 -3.63 6.75 -16.27
N VAL A 135 -4.96 6.75 -16.15
CA VAL A 135 -5.76 5.52 -16.02
C VAL A 135 -5.62 4.68 -17.29
N HIS A 136 -5.70 5.30 -18.47
CA HIS A 136 -5.47 4.60 -19.73
C HIS A 136 -4.06 3.95 -19.77
N LEU A 137 -3.01 4.69 -19.38
CA LEU A 137 -1.66 4.14 -19.28
C LEU A 137 -1.59 2.94 -18.32
N GLN A 138 -2.22 3.05 -17.15
CA GLN A 138 -2.19 1.98 -16.15
C GLN A 138 -2.88 0.70 -16.66
N LEU A 139 -4.03 0.84 -17.35
CA LEU A 139 -4.79 -0.30 -17.87
C LEU A 139 -4.11 -0.98 -19.06
N HIS A 140 -3.50 -0.21 -19.96
CA HIS A 140 -2.92 -0.74 -21.20
C HIS A 140 -1.45 -1.13 -21.08
N ASN A 141 -0.68 -0.47 -20.21
CA ASN A 141 0.77 -0.68 -20.09
C ASN A 141 1.20 -1.19 -18.72
N GLY A 142 0.32 -1.18 -17.70
CA GLY A 142 0.66 -1.60 -16.34
C GLY A 142 1.68 -0.67 -15.65
N VAL A 143 1.86 0.56 -16.14
CA VAL A 143 2.83 1.53 -15.60
C VAL A 143 2.13 2.51 -14.67
N SER A 144 2.73 2.68 -13.47
CA SER A 144 2.27 3.66 -12.49
C SER A 144 2.89 5.04 -12.74
N VAL A 145 2.10 6.09 -12.49
CA VAL A 145 2.57 7.49 -12.49
C VAL A 145 2.43 8.04 -11.08
N HIS A 146 3.52 8.57 -10.54
CA HIS A 146 3.58 9.18 -9.23
C HIS A 146 3.73 10.69 -9.36
N PHE A 147 2.89 11.44 -8.65
CA PHE A 147 2.93 12.90 -8.61
C PHE A 147 3.54 13.38 -7.30
N PHE A 148 4.53 14.26 -7.40
CA PHE A 148 5.20 14.86 -6.25
C PHE A 148 5.05 16.36 -6.29
N SER A 149 4.73 16.97 -5.15
CA SER A 149 4.57 18.42 -5.04
C SER A 149 5.92 19.14 -5.00
N THR A 150 6.96 18.46 -4.52
CA THR A 150 8.32 18.98 -4.39
C THR A 150 9.38 17.93 -4.69
N TRP A 151 10.59 18.38 -5.01
CA TRP A 151 11.77 17.51 -5.14
C TRP A 151 12.12 16.74 -3.86
N ARG A 152 11.74 17.25 -2.68
CA ARG A 152 11.95 16.57 -1.41
C ARG A 152 11.13 15.28 -1.33
N GLU A 153 9.84 15.35 -1.66
CA GLU A 153 8.96 14.17 -1.66
C GLU A 153 9.44 13.11 -2.65
N PHE A 154 9.95 13.53 -3.82
CA PHE A 154 10.56 12.62 -4.77
C PHE A 154 11.81 11.93 -4.19
N SER A 155 12.68 12.68 -3.50
CA SER A 155 13.85 12.12 -2.82
C SER A 155 13.47 11.11 -1.72
N ASP A 156 12.44 11.41 -0.94
CA ASP A 156 11.92 10.52 0.10
C ASP A 156 11.36 9.22 -0.54
N TYR A 157 10.65 9.35 -1.65
CA TYR A 157 10.14 8.21 -2.42
C TYR A 157 11.27 7.32 -2.97
N ILE A 158 12.32 7.90 -3.55
CA ILE A 158 13.49 7.13 -4.03
C ILE A 158 14.19 6.43 -2.87
N THR A 159 14.30 7.07 -1.70
CA THR A 159 14.89 6.46 -0.50
C THR A 159 14.05 5.27 -0.01
N MET A 160 12.73 5.44 0.08
CA MET A 160 11.80 4.37 0.43
C MET A 160 11.87 3.21 -0.57
N THR A 161 11.86 3.52 -1.87
CA THR A 161 11.96 2.52 -2.94
C THR A 161 13.27 1.76 -2.86
N THR A 162 14.39 2.44 -2.61
CA THR A 162 15.70 1.82 -2.44
C THR A 162 15.71 0.84 -1.28
N LYS A 163 15.14 1.22 -0.13
CA LYS A 163 15.00 0.32 1.02
C LYS A 163 14.10 -0.88 0.71
N ALA A 164 12.95 -0.65 0.08
CA ALA A 164 12.02 -1.70 -0.30
C ALA A 164 12.67 -2.72 -1.26
N LEU A 165 13.43 -2.25 -2.25
CA LEU A 165 14.18 -3.10 -3.18
C LEU A 165 15.30 -3.86 -2.46
N ALA A 166 16.00 -3.22 -1.52
CA ALA A 166 17.03 -3.88 -0.74
C ALA A 166 16.47 -5.07 0.07
N GLU A 167 15.30 -4.89 0.70
CA GLU A 167 14.61 -5.88 1.53
C GLU A 167 13.76 -6.90 0.74
N ALA A 168 13.39 -6.60 -0.51
CA ALA A 168 12.51 -7.44 -1.33
C ALA A 168 12.92 -8.93 -1.41
N PRO A 169 14.18 -9.32 -1.69
CA PRO A 169 14.54 -10.74 -1.75
C PRO A 169 14.38 -11.44 -0.40
N PHE A 170 14.78 -10.77 0.70
CA PHE A 170 14.61 -11.29 2.05
C PHE A 170 13.13 -11.49 2.40
N LYS A 171 12.26 -10.53 2.05
CA LYS A 171 10.82 -10.66 2.27
C LYS A 171 10.20 -11.79 1.45
N ARG A 172 10.55 -11.93 0.17
CA ARG A 172 10.07 -13.04 -0.68
C ARG A 172 10.47 -14.41 -0.15
N GLU A 173 11.72 -14.59 0.27
CA GLU A 173 12.18 -15.85 0.87
C GLU A 173 11.44 -16.14 2.18
N ARG A 174 11.21 -15.11 2.99
CA ARG A 174 10.44 -15.21 4.23
C ARG A 174 8.97 -15.58 3.97
N GLU A 175 8.35 -15.01 2.94
CA GLU A 175 6.96 -15.29 2.53
C GLU A 175 6.78 -16.71 1.97
N GLN A 176 7.83 -17.32 1.40
CA GLN A 176 7.81 -18.72 0.96
C GLN A 176 7.78 -19.72 2.13
N THR A 177 7.99 -19.27 3.37
CA THR A 177 7.83 -20.14 4.54
C THR A 177 6.35 -20.34 4.88
N SER A 178 5.97 -21.55 5.28
CA SER A 178 4.56 -21.95 5.50
C SER A 178 3.79 -21.16 6.58
N PHE A 179 4.44 -20.24 7.30
CA PHE A 179 3.86 -19.47 8.39
C PHE A 179 3.71 -17.99 8.04
N SER A 180 2.86 -17.69 7.05
CA SER A 180 2.58 -16.31 6.59
C SER A 180 2.15 -15.35 7.72
N PHE A 181 1.46 -15.88 8.73
CA PHE A 181 0.99 -15.11 9.88
C PHE A 181 2.10 -14.72 10.89
N CYS A 182 3.14 -15.54 11.05
CA CYS A 182 4.13 -15.39 12.12
C CYS A 182 5.13 -14.24 11.90
N LEU A 183 5.03 -13.53 10.78
CA LEU A 183 6.16 -12.82 10.22
C LEU A 183 5.95 -11.30 10.15
N GLU A 184 4.72 -10.79 10.00
CA GLU A 184 4.53 -9.40 9.54
C GLU A 184 3.71 -8.47 10.45
N SER A 185 3.24 -8.94 11.61
CA SER A 185 2.42 -8.11 12.49
C SER A 185 3.23 -7.50 13.65
N GLU A 186 2.91 -6.27 14.08
CA GLU A 186 3.32 -5.75 15.40
C GLU A 186 2.91 -6.70 16.54
N TRP A 187 1.90 -7.54 16.29
CA TRP A 187 1.40 -8.59 17.19
C TRP A 187 2.20 -9.90 17.13
N ALA A 188 3.09 -10.08 16.14
CA ALA A 188 3.98 -11.24 16.01
C ALA A 188 5.17 -11.20 16.98
N GLY A 189 5.29 -10.13 17.77
CA GLY A 189 6.28 -10.04 18.84
C GLY A 189 6.00 -11.07 19.95
N GLY A 190 7.01 -11.88 20.28
CA GLY A 190 6.94 -12.78 21.43
C GLY A 190 6.75 -12.03 22.75
N GLN A 191 6.11 -12.69 23.73
CA GLN A 191 6.01 -12.17 25.10
C GLN A 191 7.28 -12.54 25.86
N ARG A 192 7.94 -11.54 26.47
CA ARG A 192 9.10 -11.81 27.35
C ARG A 192 8.64 -12.57 28.59
N VAL A 193 9.37 -13.64 28.91
CA VAL A 193 9.16 -14.48 30.09
C VAL A 193 10.49 -14.60 30.82
N ASN A 194 10.50 -14.38 32.13
CA ASN A 194 11.70 -14.55 32.93
C ASN A 194 11.85 -15.99 33.44
N LYS A 195 12.99 -16.30 34.07
CA LYS A 195 13.27 -17.64 34.60
C LYS A 195 12.29 -18.09 35.70
N ALA A 196 11.61 -17.15 36.36
CA ALA A 196 10.59 -17.43 37.37
C ALA A 196 9.20 -17.72 36.76
N GLY A 197 9.05 -17.60 35.43
CA GLY A 197 7.77 -17.82 34.73
C GLY A 197 6.86 -16.60 34.70
N GLU A 198 7.31 -15.43 35.19
CA GLU A 198 6.55 -14.20 35.06
C GLU A 198 6.43 -13.84 33.57
N GLY A 199 5.19 -13.67 33.12
CA GLY A 199 4.86 -13.48 31.71
C GLY A 199 4.14 -14.67 31.06
N LEU A 200 4.20 -15.88 31.64
CA LEU A 200 3.52 -17.07 31.09
C LEU A 200 2.00 -16.92 31.01
N LEU A 201 1.39 -16.23 31.99
CA LEU A 201 -0.05 -15.94 31.95
C LEU A 201 -0.43 -15.05 30.76
N GLN A 202 0.45 -14.10 30.40
CA GLN A 202 0.28 -13.26 29.21
C GLN A 202 0.53 -14.07 27.93
N VAL A 203 1.51 -14.97 27.91
CA VAL A 203 1.70 -15.92 26.80
C VAL A 203 0.41 -16.71 26.57
N TRP A 204 -0.18 -17.27 27.63
CA TRP A 204 -1.41 -18.05 27.53
C TRP A 204 -2.58 -17.21 27.00
N LYS A 205 -2.73 -15.98 27.50
CA LYS A 205 -3.71 -15.03 26.96
C LYS A 205 -3.50 -14.78 25.47
N ARG A 206 -2.27 -14.50 25.03
CA ARG A 206 -1.95 -14.25 23.62
C ARG A 206 -2.18 -15.47 22.75
N GLN A 207 -1.89 -16.68 23.25
CA GLN A 207 -2.17 -17.93 22.54
C GLN A 207 -3.67 -18.08 22.24
N ILE A 208 -4.54 -17.78 23.21
CA ILE A 208 -5.99 -17.77 23.00
C ILE A 208 -6.41 -16.66 22.01
N GLN A 209 -5.75 -15.50 22.03
CA GLN A 209 -6.01 -14.41 21.07
C GLN A 209 -5.61 -14.74 19.62
N GLN A 210 -4.82 -15.80 19.38
CA GLN A 210 -4.48 -16.20 18.01
C GLN A 210 -5.67 -16.84 17.28
N LEU A 211 -6.68 -17.31 18.00
CA LEU A 211 -7.90 -17.82 17.37
C LEU A 211 -8.66 -16.66 16.71
N HIS A 212 -9.19 -16.91 15.52
CA HIS A 212 -9.98 -15.94 14.77
C HIS A 212 -11.16 -15.44 15.61
N ARG A 213 -11.47 -14.14 15.52
CA ARG A 213 -12.61 -13.50 16.22
C ARG A 213 -12.53 -13.56 17.75
N VAL A 214 -11.32 -13.70 18.33
CA VAL A 214 -11.11 -13.62 19.78
C VAL A 214 -10.54 -12.26 20.17
N SER A 215 -11.30 -11.51 20.97
CA SER A 215 -10.85 -10.22 21.51
C SER A 215 -9.99 -10.39 22.76
N SER A 216 -9.28 -9.33 23.16
CA SER A 216 -8.52 -9.30 24.42
C SER A 216 -9.39 -9.57 25.66
N GLU A 217 -10.64 -9.13 25.65
CA GLU A 217 -11.61 -9.34 26.74
C GLU A 217 -12.07 -10.80 26.80
N VAL A 218 -12.33 -11.42 25.64
CA VAL A 218 -12.68 -12.84 25.55
C VAL A 218 -11.54 -13.70 26.08
N ALA A 219 -10.31 -13.45 25.62
CA ALA A 219 -9.13 -14.18 26.10
C ALA A 219 -8.89 -13.95 27.60
N ALA A 220 -9.10 -12.73 28.10
CA ALA A 220 -8.99 -12.46 29.54
C ALA A 220 -10.03 -13.24 30.36
N ALA A 221 -11.27 -13.37 29.88
CA ALA A 221 -12.30 -14.16 30.56
C ALA A 221 -11.92 -15.65 30.60
N VAL A 222 -11.40 -16.19 29.49
CA VAL A 222 -10.94 -17.60 29.43
C VAL A 222 -9.77 -17.82 30.38
N VAL A 223 -8.77 -16.95 30.38
CA VAL A 223 -7.60 -17.04 31.28
C VAL A 223 -8.00 -16.85 32.75
N ALA A 224 -9.00 -16.02 33.04
CA ALA A 224 -9.51 -15.85 34.40
C ALA A 224 -10.19 -17.13 34.93
N ALA A 225 -10.94 -17.83 34.08
CA ALA A 225 -11.54 -19.12 34.43
C ALA A 225 -10.50 -20.27 34.44
N TYR A 226 -9.54 -20.23 33.52
CA TYR A 226 -8.52 -21.25 33.30
C TYR A 226 -7.13 -20.62 33.18
N PRO A 227 -6.46 -20.30 34.31
CA PRO A 227 -5.16 -19.62 34.33
C PRO A 227 -3.99 -20.46 33.78
N SER A 228 -4.20 -21.72 33.41
CA SER A 228 -3.19 -22.53 32.74
C SER A 228 -3.79 -23.46 31.67
N PRO A 229 -3.04 -23.78 30.60
CA PRO A 229 -3.49 -24.74 29.59
C PRO A 229 -3.78 -26.13 30.18
N LEU A 230 -2.98 -26.54 31.17
CA LEU A 230 -3.14 -27.82 31.87
C LEU A 230 -4.46 -27.90 32.64
N LEU A 231 -4.88 -26.81 33.28
CA LEU A 231 -6.16 -26.76 33.99
C LEU A 231 -7.34 -26.89 33.02
N LEU A 232 -7.26 -26.21 31.87
CA LEU A 232 -8.26 -26.33 30.82
C LEU A 232 -8.33 -27.77 30.28
N GLN A 233 -7.18 -28.38 29.99
CA GLN A 233 -7.09 -29.77 29.53
C GLN A 233 -7.65 -30.76 30.56
N LYS A 234 -7.32 -30.59 31.84
CA LYS A 234 -7.86 -31.42 32.92
C LYS A 234 -9.39 -31.32 32.99
N THR A 235 -9.93 -30.11 32.89
CA THR A 235 -11.39 -29.89 32.92
C THR A 235 -12.08 -30.61 31.75
N TYR A 236 -11.50 -30.57 30.56
CA TYR A 236 -12.02 -31.34 29.43
C TYR A 236 -11.98 -32.86 29.67
N SER A 237 -10.96 -33.39 30.33
CA SER A 237 -10.87 -34.82 30.66
C SER A 237 -11.89 -35.29 31.71
N GLU A 238 -12.39 -34.38 32.55
CA GLU A 238 -13.42 -34.66 33.55
C GLU A 238 -14.85 -34.65 32.96
N CYS A 239 -15.03 -34.08 31.77
CA CYS A 239 -16.30 -34.08 31.05
C CYS A 239 -16.70 -35.50 30.60
N ARG A 240 -17.98 -35.84 30.73
CA ARG A 240 -18.49 -37.20 30.48
C ARG A 240 -18.83 -37.46 29.02
N THR A 241 -19.17 -36.41 28.27
CA THR A 241 -19.58 -36.52 26.87
C THR A 241 -18.81 -35.54 25.99
N GLU A 242 -18.66 -35.88 24.71
CA GLU A 242 -18.05 -34.97 23.72
C GLU A 242 -18.84 -33.67 23.56
N SER A 243 -20.18 -33.72 23.68
CA SER A 243 -21.02 -32.52 23.65
C SER A 243 -20.70 -31.57 24.80
N GLU A 244 -20.48 -32.10 26.01
CA GLU A 244 -20.14 -31.31 27.20
C GLU A 244 -18.77 -30.65 27.04
N LYS A 245 -17.78 -31.37 26.47
CA LYS A 245 -16.47 -30.81 26.14
C LYS A 245 -16.61 -29.66 25.15
N VAL A 246 -17.35 -29.85 24.06
CA VAL A 246 -17.56 -28.81 23.04
C VAL A 246 -18.28 -27.58 23.60
N SER A 247 -19.19 -27.74 24.58
CA SER A 247 -19.92 -26.63 25.21
C SER A 247 -19.26 -26.04 26.46
N LEU A 248 -18.12 -26.56 26.93
CA LEU A 248 -17.54 -26.20 28.23
C LEU A 248 -17.41 -24.67 28.45
N LEU A 249 -17.05 -23.94 27.40
CA LEU A 249 -16.81 -22.49 27.45
C LEU A 249 -17.96 -21.68 26.87
N SER A 250 -19.06 -22.29 26.41
CA SER A 250 -20.12 -21.57 25.70
C SER A 250 -20.82 -20.54 26.59
N ASP A 251 -20.98 -20.86 27.88
CA ASP A 251 -21.64 -20.02 28.87
C ASP A 251 -20.68 -19.11 29.66
N LEU A 252 -19.39 -19.09 29.29
CA LEU A 252 -18.41 -18.22 29.92
C LEU A 252 -18.81 -16.75 29.73
N LEU A 253 -18.96 -16.04 30.85
CA LEU A 253 -19.36 -14.63 30.86
C LEU A 253 -18.15 -13.73 30.58
N ILE A 254 -18.28 -12.91 29.54
CA ILE A 254 -17.33 -11.89 29.13
C ILE A 254 -17.89 -10.54 29.55
N ARG A 255 -17.15 -9.82 30.38
CA ARG A 255 -17.46 -8.43 30.71
C ARG A 255 -16.75 -7.53 29.70
N ARG A 256 -17.52 -6.75 28.94
CA ARG A 256 -17.00 -5.73 28.03
C ARG A 256 -17.22 -4.35 28.63
N GLY A 257 -16.19 -3.51 28.60
CA GLY A 257 -16.23 -2.13 29.13
C GLY A 257 -16.06 -2.02 30.66
N GLU A 258 -15.93 -0.77 31.13
CA GLU A 258 -15.67 -0.42 32.53
C GLU A 258 -16.81 0.45 33.09
N GLY A 259 -17.31 0.12 34.29
CA GLY A 259 -18.36 0.90 34.96
C GLY A 259 -19.77 0.71 34.39
N ILE A 260 -20.51 1.82 34.21
CA ILE A 260 -21.95 1.86 33.94
C ILE A 260 -22.29 1.39 32.51
N THR A 261 -21.31 1.38 31.62
CA THR A 261 -21.43 0.86 30.24
C THR A 261 -21.05 -0.62 30.13
N SER A 262 -20.81 -1.31 31.26
CA SER A 262 -20.43 -2.71 31.23
C SER A 262 -21.54 -3.58 30.66
N THR A 263 -21.22 -4.30 29.58
CA THR A 263 -22.11 -5.28 28.97
C THR A 263 -21.57 -6.68 29.22
N THR A 264 -22.46 -7.63 29.53
CA THR A 264 -22.08 -9.03 29.73
C THR A 264 -22.52 -9.83 28.51
N GLN A 265 -21.56 -10.43 27.81
CA GLN A 265 -21.80 -11.30 26.67
C GLN A 265 -21.28 -12.70 26.97
N ARG A 266 -21.93 -13.74 26.45
CA ARG A 266 -21.38 -15.10 26.52
C ARG A 266 -20.35 -15.32 25.41
N ALA A 267 -19.35 -16.16 25.68
CA ALA A 267 -18.35 -16.51 24.70
C ALA A 267 -18.92 -17.26 23.49
N GLY A 268 -19.98 -18.04 23.71
CA GLY A 268 -20.74 -18.70 22.66
C GLY A 268 -20.17 -20.05 22.23
N PRO A 269 -21.01 -20.90 21.61
CA PRO A 269 -20.66 -22.29 21.29
C PRO A 269 -19.52 -22.41 20.27
N GLU A 270 -19.42 -21.49 19.31
CA GLU A 270 -18.40 -21.55 18.26
C GLU A 270 -16.99 -21.32 18.80
N LEU A 271 -16.82 -20.42 19.79
CA LEU A 271 -15.52 -20.27 20.43
C LEU A 271 -15.13 -21.52 21.22
N SER A 272 -16.10 -22.06 21.98
CA SER A 272 -15.89 -23.24 22.81
C SER A 272 -15.46 -24.45 21.98
N LYS A 273 -16.15 -24.69 20.85
CA LYS A 273 -15.80 -25.74 19.88
C LYS A 273 -14.38 -25.56 19.34
N ARG A 274 -14.01 -24.34 18.92
CA ARG A 274 -12.68 -24.06 18.34
C ARG A 274 -11.55 -24.28 19.34
N LEU A 275 -11.73 -23.84 20.59
CA LEU A 275 -10.72 -24.04 21.62
C LEU A 275 -10.62 -25.51 22.04
N TYR A 276 -11.74 -26.25 22.03
CA TYR A 276 -11.73 -27.70 22.25
C TYR A 276 -10.91 -28.40 21.16
N LEU A 277 -11.23 -28.15 19.88
CA LEU A 277 -10.53 -28.74 18.73
C LEU A 277 -9.04 -28.40 18.74
N LEU A 278 -8.66 -27.15 19.02
CA LEU A 278 -7.26 -26.73 19.12
C LEU A 278 -6.48 -27.52 20.19
N MET A 279 -7.11 -27.83 21.33
CA MET A 279 -6.46 -28.48 22.46
C MET A 279 -6.48 -30.03 22.38
N HIS A 280 -7.36 -30.62 21.55
CA HIS A 280 -7.59 -32.08 21.53
C HIS A 280 -7.35 -32.74 20.17
N SER A 281 -7.38 -32.00 19.05
CA SER A 281 -7.14 -32.58 17.73
C SER A 281 -5.69 -33.05 17.61
N CYS A 282 -5.49 -34.25 17.06
CA CYS A 282 -4.19 -34.73 16.62
C CYS A 282 -3.90 -34.42 15.15
N ASP A 283 -4.91 -33.94 14.41
CA ASP A 283 -4.79 -33.54 13.01
C ASP A 283 -4.34 -32.07 12.92
N PRO A 284 -3.14 -31.78 12.39
CA PRO A 284 -2.67 -30.41 12.21
C PRO A 284 -3.44 -29.63 11.13
N GLU A 285 -4.16 -30.33 10.23
CA GLU A 285 -4.95 -29.72 9.15
C GLU A 285 -6.43 -29.52 9.54
N VAL A 286 -6.76 -29.71 10.83
CA VAL A 286 -8.13 -29.54 11.32
C VAL A 286 -8.61 -28.10 11.12
N ILE A 287 -9.72 -27.95 10.40
CA ILE A 287 -10.33 -26.64 10.19
C ILE A 287 -11.12 -26.27 11.46
N LEU A 288 -10.66 -25.23 12.14
CA LEU A 288 -11.30 -24.74 13.37
C LEU A 288 -12.57 -23.93 13.06
N ASP A 289 -12.52 -23.07 12.05
CA ASP A 289 -13.67 -22.25 11.67
C ASP A 289 -14.62 -23.03 10.76
N SER A 290 -15.91 -23.06 11.09
CA SER A 290 -16.91 -23.50 10.12
C SER A 290 -16.93 -22.51 8.94
N CYS A 291 -16.57 -22.97 7.74
CA CYS A 291 -16.59 -22.15 6.53
C CYS A 291 -17.97 -21.48 6.40
N LEU A 292 -17.97 -20.14 6.30
CA LEU A 292 -19.08 -19.38 5.74
C LEU A 292 -18.98 -19.40 4.21
#